data_AF-A0A0F9SVR5-F1
#
_entry.id   AF-A0A0F9SVR5-F1
#
_cell.length_a   1.000
_cell.length_b   1.000
_cell.length_c   1.000
_cell.angle_alpha   90.00
_cell.angle_beta   90.00
_cell.angle_gamma   90.00
#
_symmetry.space_group_name_H-M   'P 1'
#
loop_
_entity.id
_entity.type
_entity.pdbx_description
1 polymer ?
#
loop_
_entity_poly.entity_id
_entity_poly.type
_entity_poly.pdbx_seq_one_letter_code
_entity_poly.pdbx_strand_id
1 'polypeptide(L)'
;RKKGSTDKSVIAKLQKQTEHPIFALILKHRKAVKMYGTYVKGFKLCVDPITNRIHATFLVHGTRTGRLAARDPNMQNPPRDPQIRGTFVAAEGYELVEVDLSQAELRSLAALSGDEALLEVYRGTGDLHTDLANFLFPGWDVRDLAPETHQEAYEQRVRCKNVNFGITYGITEFGLQEQIGGTLTEARTMIRGWFSKYPGAAAFINKCRHAPLSNQDITTCFGRRKRGGIVSRENMRFLQNEAANFPHQSIASDITLHAGIRCWRPLQSMGVRIVNLIHDALLMEVPITSDNHIRHEAIVMVAKEMRQVPIDWGITQVPFIAEGEYGHRWGTLKAYKENIYE
;
A
#
# COMPACT_ATOMS: atom_id res chain seq x y z
N ARG A 1 6.62 16.88 34.95
CA ARG A 1 7.00 17.66 33.74
C ARG A 1 6.77 16.79 32.50
N LYS A 2 5.88 17.17 31.58
CA LYS A 2 5.82 16.51 30.26
C LYS A 2 7.14 16.79 29.53
N LYS A 3 7.89 15.75 29.17
CA LYS A 3 9.09 15.90 28.34
C LYS A 3 8.65 16.37 26.95
N GLY A 4 9.35 17.34 26.38
CA GLY A 4 9.14 17.72 24.98
C GLY A 4 9.42 16.52 24.07
N SER A 5 8.56 16.27 23.08
CA SER A 5 8.83 15.24 22.08
C SER A 5 9.98 15.70 21.18
N THR A 6 10.81 14.74 20.75
CA THR A 6 11.80 14.96 19.71
C THR A 6 11.45 14.15 18.47
N ASP A 7 10.18 13.81 18.24
CA ASP A 7 9.75 13.02 17.09
C ASP A 7 10.07 13.71 15.76
N LYS A 8 10.08 12.93 14.68
CA LYS A 8 10.44 13.40 13.33
C LYS A 8 9.64 14.65 12.92
N SER A 9 8.32 14.66 13.16
CA SER A 9 7.45 15.79 12.84
C SER A 9 7.79 17.04 13.64
N VAL A 10 8.10 16.89 14.94
CA VAL A 10 8.51 18.00 15.81
C VAL A 10 9.83 18.60 15.35
N ILE A 11 10.83 17.76 15.06
CA ILE A 11 12.14 18.23 14.57
C ILE A 11 12.01 18.89 13.20
N ALA A 12 11.21 18.33 12.28
CA ALA A 12 10.96 18.93 10.98
C ALA A 12 10.24 20.28 11.09
N LYS A 13 9.30 20.41 12.02
CA LYS A 13 8.64 21.68 12.33
C LYS A 13 9.64 22.70 12.87
N LEU A 14 10.49 22.32 13.83
CA LEU A 14 11.53 23.20 14.37
C LEU A 14 12.52 23.64 13.29
N GLN A 15 12.93 22.73 12.41
CA GLN A 15 13.77 23.07 11.26
C GLN A 15 13.13 24.15 10.39
N LYS A 16 11.84 24.04 10.07
CA LYS A 16 11.11 25.05 9.28
C LYS A 16 10.94 26.38 10.01
N GLN A 17 10.84 26.35 11.34
CA GLN A 17 10.61 27.56 12.15
C GLN A 17 11.87 28.35 12.45
N THR A 18 13.01 27.68 12.63
CA THR A 18 14.25 28.32 13.06
C THR A 18 15.35 28.28 12.01
N GLU A 19 15.18 27.48 10.95
CA GLU A 19 16.17 27.23 9.88
C GLU A 19 17.55 26.76 10.38
N HIS A 20 17.66 26.36 11.64
CA HIS A 20 18.94 26.00 12.24
C HIS A 20 19.42 24.65 11.69
N PRO A 21 20.68 24.54 11.19
CA PRO A 21 21.20 23.33 10.54
C PRO A 21 21.21 22.08 11.43
N ILE A 22 21.17 22.22 12.75
CA ILE A 22 21.21 21.10 13.69
C ILE A 22 20.01 20.17 13.52
N PHE A 23 18.82 20.70 13.21
CA PHE A 23 17.62 19.88 13.04
C PHE A 23 17.73 18.99 11.79
N ALA A 24 18.27 19.53 10.70
CA ALA A 24 18.56 18.76 9.48
C ALA A 24 19.58 17.65 9.75
N LEU A 25 20.66 17.97 10.48
CA LEU A 25 21.69 17.00 10.86
C LEU A 25 21.14 15.90 11.76
N ILE A 26 20.30 16.23 12.74
CA ILE A 26 19.66 15.23 13.62
C ILE A 26 18.77 14.29 12.80
N LEU A 27 17.96 14.81 11.87
CA LEU A 27 17.11 13.98 11.00
C LEU A 27 17.95 13.03 10.13
N LYS A 28 19.03 13.55 9.51
CA LYS A 28 19.95 12.76 8.70
C LYS A 28 20.64 11.67 9.53
N HIS A 29 21.17 12.03 10.70
CA HIS A 29 21.80 11.09 11.62
C HIS A 29 20.83 9.99 12.06
N ARG A 30 19.61 10.34 12.48
CA ARG A 30 18.59 9.35 12.89
C ARG A 30 18.18 8.43 11.76
N LYS A 31 18.05 8.94 10.53
CA LYS A 31 17.82 8.09 9.34
C LYS A 31 18.97 7.11 9.17
N ALA A 32 20.22 7.58 9.17
CA ALA A 32 21.40 6.74 8.98
C ALA A 32 21.55 5.67 10.07
N VAL A 33 21.39 6.04 11.35
CA VAL A 33 21.45 5.10 12.49
C VAL A 33 20.35 4.05 12.38
N LYS A 34 19.13 4.42 12.01
CA LYS A 34 18.04 3.46 11.80
C LYS A 34 18.33 2.54 10.61
N MET A 35 18.80 3.09 9.49
CA MET A 35 19.17 2.30 8.30
C MET A 35 20.24 1.25 8.62
N TYR A 36 21.33 1.69 9.23
CA TYR A 36 22.45 0.82 9.59
C TYR A 36 22.11 -0.16 10.71
N GLY A 37 21.52 0.31 11.81
CA GLY A 37 21.26 -0.50 12.99
C GLY A 37 20.16 -1.53 12.77
N THR A 38 18.96 -1.08 12.38
CA THR A 38 17.79 -1.97 12.25
C THR A 38 17.87 -2.86 11.03
N TYR A 39 18.27 -2.32 9.88
CA TYR A 39 18.15 -3.06 8.63
C TYR A 39 19.48 -3.69 8.21
N VAL A 40 20.58 -2.94 8.09
CA VAL A 40 21.86 -3.53 7.65
C VAL A 40 22.39 -4.54 8.68
N LYS A 41 22.66 -4.09 9.91
CA LYS A 41 23.19 -4.96 10.97
C LYS A 41 22.14 -5.97 11.43
N GLY A 42 20.89 -5.52 11.60
CA GLY A 42 19.79 -6.40 12.01
C GLY A 42 19.55 -7.55 11.04
N PHE A 43 19.39 -7.30 9.74
CA PHE A 43 19.19 -8.39 8.78
C PHE A 43 20.43 -9.28 8.63
N LYS A 44 21.65 -8.73 8.70
CA LYS A 44 22.88 -9.54 8.68
C LYS A 44 22.92 -10.57 9.81
N LEU A 45 22.43 -10.23 10.99
CA LEU A 45 22.35 -11.15 12.13
C LEU A 45 21.26 -12.23 11.96
N CYS A 46 20.32 -12.04 11.04
CA CYS A 46 19.24 -12.98 10.75
C CYS A 46 19.57 -13.93 9.58
N VAL A 47 20.78 -13.85 9.01
CA VAL A 47 21.20 -14.78 7.95
C VAL A 47 21.47 -16.14 8.57
N ASP A 48 20.73 -17.14 8.11
CA ASP A 48 20.94 -18.53 8.49
C ASP A 48 22.24 -19.06 7.84
N PRO A 49 23.18 -19.64 8.62
CA PRO A 49 24.50 -20.00 8.13
C PRO A 49 24.50 -21.24 7.23
N ILE A 50 23.44 -22.06 7.24
CA ILE A 50 23.34 -23.29 6.45
C ILE A 50 22.78 -22.99 5.06
N THR A 51 21.70 -22.22 5.03
CA THR A 51 20.97 -21.87 3.81
C THR A 51 21.47 -20.59 3.16
N ASN A 52 22.20 -19.75 3.90
CA ASN A 52 22.60 -18.40 3.50
C ASN A 52 21.41 -17.51 3.11
N ARG A 53 20.27 -17.69 3.80
CA ARG A 53 19.01 -16.97 3.59
C ARG A 53 18.48 -16.38 4.89
N ILE A 54 17.56 -15.44 4.78
CA ILE A 54 16.79 -14.92 5.91
C ILE A 54 15.45 -15.65 5.95
N HIS A 55 15.11 -16.24 7.09
CA HIS A 55 13.86 -16.98 7.29
C HIS A 55 12.95 -16.22 8.24
N ALA A 56 11.94 -15.53 7.71
CA ALA A 56 10.96 -14.83 8.54
C ALA A 56 9.89 -15.78 9.07
N THR A 57 9.39 -15.50 10.27
CA THR A 57 8.21 -16.17 10.81
C THR A 57 6.96 -15.35 10.48
N PHE A 58 6.07 -15.89 9.64
CA PHE A 58 4.78 -15.29 9.35
C PHE A 58 3.74 -15.65 10.40
N LEU A 59 3.07 -14.64 10.94
CA LEU A 59 2.03 -14.75 11.96
C LEU A 59 0.66 -14.54 11.32
N VAL A 60 -0.08 -15.63 11.15
CA VAL A 60 -1.44 -15.62 10.58
C VAL A 60 -2.46 -14.93 11.52
N HIS A 61 -2.18 -14.92 12.82
CA HIS A 61 -3.00 -14.29 13.86
C HIS A 61 -2.37 -13.00 14.42
N GLY A 62 -1.36 -12.44 13.72
CA GLY A 62 -0.56 -11.34 14.24
C GLY A 62 -1.21 -9.95 14.16
N THR A 63 -2.20 -9.77 13.29
CA THR A 63 -2.86 -8.48 13.09
C THR A 63 -4.36 -8.55 13.32
N ARG A 64 -4.95 -7.41 13.69
CA ARG A 64 -6.41 -7.26 13.84
C ARG A 64 -7.14 -7.10 12.50
N THR A 65 -6.40 -6.80 11.43
CA THR A 65 -6.95 -6.61 10.08
C THR A 65 -6.97 -7.89 9.26
N GLY A 66 -6.35 -8.96 9.74
CA GLY A 66 -6.22 -10.22 9.00
C GLY A 66 -5.02 -10.30 8.09
N ARG A 67 -4.24 -9.21 7.97
CA ARG A 67 -2.93 -9.22 7.33
C ARG A 67 -1.98 -10.17 8.04
N LEU A 68 -1.08 -10.78 7.27
CA LEU A 68 0.08 -11.43 7.85
C LEU A 68 0.94 -10.38 8.58
N ALA A 69 1.44 -10.74 9.76
CA ALA A 69 2.59 -10.07 10.33
C ALA A 69 3.84 -10.93 10.11
N ALA A 70 5.02 -10.33 10.14
CA ALA A 70 6.28 -11.06 10.14
C ALA A 70 7.13 -10.64 11.33
N ARG A 71 7.84 -11.60 11.92
CA ARG A 71 8.87 -11.38 12.93
C ARG A 71 10.09 -12.25 12.67
N ASP A 72 11.18 -11.88 13.34
CA ASP A 72 12.43 -12.64 13.37
C ASP A 72 13.02 -12.99 11.99
N PRO A 73 13.19 -12.02 11.05
CA PRO A 73 12.91 -10.59 11.14
C PRO A 73 11.58 -10.17 10.47
N ASN A 74 11.15 -8.92 10.67
CA ASN A 74 9.96 -8.40 9.99
C ASN A 74 10.22 -8.13 8.50
N MET A 75 9.82 -9.08 7.66
CA MET A 75 9.93 -9.03 6.19
C MET A 75 8.72 -8.42 5.48
N GLN A 76 7.73 -7.90 6.22
CA GLN A 76 6.59 -7.15 5.65
C GLN A 76 6.92 -5.67 5.42
N ASN A 77 7.91 -5.12 6.14
CA ASN A 77 8.21 -3.69 6.12
C ASN A 77 9.70 -3.34 5.87
N PRO A 78 10.44 -4.04 4.97
CA PRO A 78 11.75 -3.57 4.58
C PRO A 78 11.63 -2.19 3.90
N PRO A 79 12.51 -1.22 4.21
CA PRO A 79 12.49 0.10 3.58
C PRO A 79 12.46 -0.02 2.05
N ARG A 80 11.74 0.88 1.38
CA ARG A 80 11.77 0.99 -0.09
C ARG A 80 13.08 1.58 -0.63
N ASP A 81 14.00 1.99 0.25
CA ASP A 81 15.30 2.53 -0.12
C ASP A 81 16.10 1.46 -0.91
N PRO A 82 16.46 1.70 -2.19
CA PRO A 82 17.14 0.72 -3.03
C PRO A 82 18.45 0.20 -2.44
N GLN A 83 19.13 0.99 -1.61
CA GLN A 83 20.39 0.57 -0.97
C GLN A 83 20.16 -0.52 0.09
N ILE A 84 18.99 -0.52 0.74
CA ILE A 84 18.61 -1.52 1.74
C ILE A 84 17.84 -2.65 1.09
N ARG A 85 16.80 -2.36 0.31
CA ARG A 85 16.00 -3.39 -0.35
C ARG A 85 16.83 -4.16 -1.39
N GLY A 86 17.81 -3.52 -2.01
CA GLY A 86 18.73 -4.14 -2.96
C GLY A 86 19.74 -5.10 -2.34
N THR A 87 19.80 -5.25 -1.01
CA THR A 87 20.59 -6.31 -0.37
C THR A 87 19.93 -7.68 -0.45
N PHE A 88 18.63 -7.73 -0.75
CA PHE A 88 17.92 -8.97 -1.04
C PHE A 88 18.06 -9.29 -2.53
N VAL A 89 18.64 -10.46 -2.82
CA VAL A 89 18.97 -10.94 -4.16
C VAL A 89 18.33 -12.29 -4.43
N ALA A 90 18.06 -12.58 -5.70
CA ALA A 90 17.69 -13.92 -6.14
C ALA A 90 18.84 -14.92 -5.91
N ALA A 91 18.51 -16.18 -5.66
CA ALA A 91 19.46 -17.29 -5.72
C ALA A 91 20.09 -17.45 -7.12
N GLU A 92 21.23 -18.12 -7.20
CA GLU A 92 21.87 -18.47 -8.48
C GLU A 92 20.93 -19.31 -9.36
N GLY A 93 20.82 -18.95 -10.64
CA GLY A 93 19.89 -19.58 -11.58
C GLY A 93 18.44 -19.07 -11.47
N TYR A 94 18.17 -18.12 -10.57
CA TYR A 94 16.85 -17.52 -10.37
C TYR A 94 16.89 -15.99 -10.55
N GLU A 95 15.72 -15.42 -10.80
CA GLU A 95 15.43 -14.00 -10.69
C GLU A 95 14.29 -13.76 -9.68
N LEU A 96 14.21 -12.55 -9.13
CA LEU A 96 13.06 -12.15 -8.32
C LEU A 96 11.96 -11.62 -9.23
N VAL A 97 10.73 -12.00 -8.94
CA VAL A 97 9.52 -11.49 -9.56
C VAL A 97 8.56 -11.04 -8.47
N GLU A 98 8.13 -9.79 -8.50
CA GLU A 98 7.09 -9.24 -7.63
C GLU A 98 5.82 -9.00 -8.45
N VAL A 99 4.67 -9.45 -7.95
CA VAL A 99 3.35 -9.18 -8.53
C VAL A 99 2.52 -8.49 -7.47
N ASP A 100 2.16 -7.22 -7.70
CA ASP A 100 1.49 -6.33 -6.73
C ASP A 100 0.11 -5.90 -7.24
N LEU A 101 -0.90 -5.90 -6.37
CA LEU A 101 -2.23 -5.41 -6.72
C LEU A 101 -2.23 -3.88 -6.84
N SER A 102 -2.46 -3.38 -8.05
CA SER A 102 -2.52 -1.94 -8.32
C SER A 102 -3.73 -1.31 -7.65
N GLN A 103 -3.46 -0.42 -6.68
CA GLN A 103 -4.46 0.36 -5.95
C GLN A 103 -5.50 -0.52 -5.22
N ALA A 104 -5.08 -1.68 -4.70
CA ALA A 104 -5.96 -2.69 -4.11
C ALA A 104 -6.95 -2.12 -3.07
N GLU A 105 -6.47 -1.26 -2.18
CA GLU A 105 -7.29 -0.65 -1.13
C GLU A 105 -8.37 0.30 -1.68
N LEU A 106 -8.04 1.11 -2.69
CA LEU A 106 -9.01 2.04 -3.30
C LEU A 106 -10.04 1.29 -4.14
N ARG A 107 -9.63 0.26 -4.88
CA ARG A 107 -10.54 -0.66 -5.58
C ARG A 107 -11.48 -1.38 -4.62
N SER A 108 -10.95 -1.82 -3.48
CA SER A 108 -11.74 -2.43 -2.41
C SER A 108 -12.74 -1.44 -1.81
N LEU A 109 -12.33 -0.19 -1.59
CA LEU A 109 -13.23 0.86 -1.11
C LEU A 109 -14.35 1.14 -2.13
N ALA A 110 -14.04 1.22 -3.42
CA ALA A 110 -15.02 1.39 -4.49
C ALA A 110 -16.05 0.24 -4.50
N ALA A 111 -15.56 -0.99 -4.46
CA ALA A 111 -16.40 -2.19 -4.41
C ALA A 111 -17.31 -2.24 -3.17
N LEU A 112 -16.78 -1.90 -1.99
CA LEU A 112 -17.54 -1.97 -0.75
C LEU A 112 -18.53 -0.82 -0.55
N SER A 113 -18.17 0.37 -1.03
CA SER A 113 -19.00 1.56 -0.86
C SER A 113 -20.14 1.65 -1.87
N GLY A 114 -19.98 1.04 -3.05
CA GLY A 114 -20.93 1.20 -4.14
C GLY A 114 -21.00 2.63 -4.68
N ASP A 115 -19.94 3.44 -4.46
CA ASP A 115 -19.90 4.82 -4.91
C ASP A 115 -19.81 4.90 -6.43
N GLU A 116 -20.88 5.36 -7.10
CA GLU A 116 -20.95 5.32 -8.57
C GLU A 116 -19.82 6.09 -9.25
N ALA A 117 -19.43 7.25 -8.73
CA ALA A 117 -18.32 8.04 -9.30
C ALA A 117 -16.99 7.29 -9.17
N LEU A 118 -16.73 6.65 -8.03
CA LEU A 118 -15.52 5.86 -7.82
C LEU A 118 -15.54 4.54 -8.61
N LEU A 119 -16.71 3.92 -8.78
CA LEU A 119 -16.89 2.74 -9.62
C LEU A 119 -16.63 3.06 -11.09
N GLU A 120 -17.13 4.19 -11.59
CA GLU A 120 -16.90 4.64 -12.97
C GLU A 120 -15.41 4.80 -13.28
N VAL A 121 -14.65 5.40 -12.36
CA VAL A 121 -13.18 5.53 -12.49
C VAL A 121 -12.52 4.18 -12.74
N TYR A 122 -12.95 3.13 -12.04
CA TYR A 122 -12.34 1.80 -12.16
C TYR A 122 -12.95 0.89 -13.23
N ARG A 123 -14.17 1.17 -13.70
CA ARG A 123 -14.81 0.47 -14.84
C ARG A 123 -14.29 0.98 -16.18
N GLY A 124 -13.96 2.27 -16.26
CA GLY A 124 -13.42 2.90 -17.48
C GLY A 124 -11.90 2.93 -17.53
N THR A 125 -11.37 3.80 -18.39
CA THR A 125 -9.94 4.14 -18.48
C THR A 125 -9.55 5.29 -17.53
N GLY A 126 -10.34 5.50 -16.47
CA GLY A 126 -10.25 6.65 -15.58
C GLY A 126 -8.94 6.69 -14.79
N ASP A 127 -8.44 7.89 -14.55
CA ASP A 127 -7.29 8.13 -13.68
C ASP A 127 -7.80 8.87 -12.44
N LEU A 128 -7.98 8.12 -11.34
CA LEU A 128 -8.50 8.63 -10.07
C LEU A 128 -7.80 9.93 -9.61
N HIS A 129 -6.51 10.06 -9.89
CA HIS A 129 -5.73 11.22 -9.46
C HIS A 129 -6.06 12.44 -10.31
N THR A 130 -6.14 12.23 -11.63
CA THR A 130 -6.54 13.27 -12.59
C THR A 130 -7.99 13.67 -12.40
N ASP A 131 -8.90 12.70 -12.19
CA ASP A 131 -10.30 12.98 -11.91
C ASP A 131 -10.48 13.84 -10.67
N LEU A 132 -9.77 13.52 -9.59
CA LEU A 132 -9.81 14.34 -8.39
C LEU A 132 -9.19 15.73 -8.62
N ALA A 133 -8.10 15.82 -9.38
CA ALA A 133 -7.44 17.09 -9.69
C ALA A 133 -8.39 18.02 -10.47
N ASN A 134 -8.98 17.54 -11.57
CA ASN A 134 -9.92 18.32 -12.39
C ASN A 134 -11.16 18.78 -11.59
N PHE A 135 -11.58 18.00 -10.58
CA PHE A 135 -12.71 18.38 -9.71
C PHE A 135 -12.34 19.44 -8.67
N LEU A 136 -11.17 19.32 -8.04
CA LEU A 136 -10.74 20.26 -6.99
C LEU A 136 -10.16 21.56 -7.55
N PHE A 137 -9.58 21.50 -8.74
CA PHE A 137 -8.91 22.60 -9.41
C PHE A 137 -9.52 22.81 -10.81
N PRO A 138 -10.77 23.31 -10.90
CA PRO A 138 -11.43 23.52 -12.17
C PRO A 138 -10.70 24.61 -12.98
N GLY A 139 -10.57 24.40 -14.28
CA GLY A 139 -9.94 25.35 -15.21
C GLY A 139 -9.10 24.68 -16.30
N TRP A 140 -8.55 23.51 -16.01
CA TRP A 140 -7.79 22.68 -16.95
C TRP A 140 -8.20 21.22 -16.82
N ASP A 141 -8.20 20.46 -17.93
CA ASP A 141 -8.18 19.00 -17.86
C ASP A 141 -6.73 18.54 -17.94
N VAL A 142 -6.18 17.97 -16.85
CA VAL A 142 -4.78 17.51 -16.80
C VAL A 142 -4.47 16.52 -17.95
N ARG A 143 -5.47 15.81 -18.48
CA ARG A 143 -5.31 14.87 -19.60
C ARG A 143 -4.87 15.54 -20.89
N ASP A 144 -5.23 16.80 -21.10
CA ASP A 144 -5.01 17.53 -22.35
C ASP A 144 -3.73 18.37 -22.31
N LEU A 145 -2.97 18.33 -21.20
CA LEU A 145 -1.84 19.21 -20.96
C LEU A 145 -0.50 18.51 -21.10
N ALA A 146 0.46 19.16 -21.77
CA ALA A 146 1.84 18.72 -21.78
C ALA A 146 2.55 19.09 -20.45
N PRO A 147 3.27 18.15 -19.80
CA PRO A 147 3.94 18.39 -18.51
C PRO A 147 4.85 19.62 -18.51
N GLU A 148 5.55 19.86 -19.61
CA GLU A 148 6.56 20.90 -19.74
C GLU A 148 5.97 22.31 -19.74
N THR A 149 4.67 22.45 -20.08
CA THR A 149 4.00 23.74 -20.22
C THR A 149 3.01 24.05 -19.10
N HIS A 150 2.56 23.04 -18.35
CA HIS A 150 1.52 23.16 -17.34
C HIS A 150 1.92 22.49 -16.02
N GLN A 151 3.12 22.79 -15.54
CA GLN A 151 3.71 22.20 -14.33
C GLN A 151 2.76 22.26 -13.11
N GLU A 152 2.01 23.34 -12.95
CA GLU A 152 1.06 23.50 -11.84
C GLU A 152 -0.04 22.42 -11.83
N ALA A 153 -0.61 22.10 -12.99
CA ALA A 153 -1.65 21.07 -13.12
C ALA A 153 -1.12 19.68 -12.72
N TYR A 154 0.14 19.40 -13.05
CA TYR A 154 0.82 18.16 -12.65
C TYR A 154 1.14 18.13 -11.16
N GLU A 155 1.56 19.25 -10.56
CA GLU A 155 1.73 19.36 -9.11
C GLU A 155 0.42 19.12 -8.36
N GLN A 156 -0.68 19.70 -8.85
CA GLN A 156 -2.02 19.47 -8.31
C GLN A 156 -2.41 17.97 -8.39
N ARG A 157 -2.16 17.30 -9.52
CA ARG A 157 -2.37 15.85 -9.67
C ARG A 157 -1.56 15.04 -8.65
N VAL A 158 -0.29 15.41 -8.39
CA VAL A 158 0.54 14.76 -7.36
C VAL A 158 -0.04 14.97 -5.95
N ARG A 159 -0.56 16.16 -5.66
CA ARG A 159 -1.25 16.41 -4.37
C ARG A 159 -2.51 15.55 -4.26
N CYS A 160 -3.31 15.44 -5.31
CA CYS A 160 -4.50 14.59 -5.37
C CYS A 160 -4.18 13.10 -5.25
N LYS A 161 -3.05 12.64 -5.79
CA LYS A 161 -2.51 11.30 -5.54
C LYS A 161 -2.31 11.06 -4.04
N ASN A 162 -1.65 11.99 -3.34
CA ASN A 162 -1.43 11.87 -1.89
C ASN A 162 -2.74 11.87 -1.09
N VAL A 163 -3.76 12.63 -1.54
CA VAL A 163 -5.10 12.59 -0.94
C VAL A 163 -5.75 11.22 -1.11
N ASN A 164 -5.79 10.69 -2.34
CA ASN A 164 -6.39 9.40 -2.65
C ASN A 164 -5.78 8.27 -1.81
N PHE A 165 -4.44 8.18 -1.78
CA PHE A 165 -3.77 7.20 -0.94
C PHE A 165 -4.00 7.48 0.56
N GLY A 166 -3.90 8.74 0.98
CA GLY A 166 -4.08 9.11 2.37
C GLY A 166 -5.46 8.73 2.94
N ILE A 167 -6.53 8.89 2.16
CA ILE A 167 -7.89 8.60 2.61
C ILE A 167 -8.09 7.13 3.00
N THR A 168 -7.54 6.17 2.25
CA THR A 168 -7.63 4.75 2.63
C THR A 168 -6.84 4.42 3.90
N TYR A 169 -5.87 5.24 4.27
CA TYR A 169 -5.13 5.12 5.53
C TYR A 169 -5.69 6.00 6.66
N GLY A 170 -6.80 6.70 6.45
CA GLY A 170 -7.39 7.59 7.46
C GLY A 170 -6.54 8.83 7.74
N ILE A 171 -5.94 9.41 6.69
CA ILE A 171 -5.13 10.62 6.79
C ILE A 171 -5.90 11.76 7.46
N THR A 172 -5.21 12.53 8.31
CA THR A 172 -5.76 13.73 8.95
C THR A 172 -5.38 14.97 8.14
N GLU A 173 -6.09 16.08 8.35
CA GLU A 173 -5.74 17.38 7.73
C GLU A 173 -4.27 17.74 7.96
N PHE A 174 -3.79 17.54 9.19
CA PHE A 174 -2.38 17.76 9.55
C PHE A 174 -1.44 16.78 8.83
N GLY A 175 -1.80 15.49 8.79
CA GLY A 175 -1.00 14.48 8.10
C GLY A 175 -0.88 14.73 6.60
N LEU A 176 -1.97 15.18 5.97
CA LEU A 176 -1.96 15.56 4.56
C LEU A 176 -1.11 16.81 4.34
N GLN A 177 -1.29 17.86 5.15
CA GLN A 177 -0.49 19.09 5.09
C GLN A 177 1.01 18.82 5.22
N GLU A 178 1.43 17.89 6.08
CA GLU A 178 2.84 17.48 6.17
C GLU A 178 3.35 16.82 4.88
N GLN A 179 2.50 16.09 4.16
CA GLN A 179 2.87 15.39 2.92
C GLN A 179 2.88 16.30 1.69
N ILE A 180 1.87 17.16 1.53
CA ILE A 180 1.71 18.01 0.33
C ILE A 180 2.32 19.41 0.49
N GLY A 181 2.67 19.80 1.72
CA GLY A 181 3.01 21.18 2.05
C GLY A 181 1.77 22.07 2.18
N GLY A 182 1.96 23.39 2.05
CA GLY A 182 0.85 24.35 2.09
C GLY A 182 0.23 24.56 3.48
N THR A 183 -1.00 25.07 3.47
CA THR A 183 -1.75 25.44 4.67
C THR A 183 -2.66 24.31 5.17
N LEU A 184 -2.98 24.33 6.47
CA LEU A 184 -3.95 23.38 7.03
C LEU A 184 -5.35 23.54 6.40
N THR A 185 -5.70 24.77 6.03
CA THR A 185 -6.96 25.10 5.35
C THR A 185 -7.03 24.42 3.97
N GLU A 186 -5.95 24.47 3.19
CA GLU A 186 -5.88 23.78 1.89
C GLU A 186 -6.05 22.26 2.05
N ALA A 187 -5.30 21.64 2.98
CA ALA A 187 -5.42 20.21 3.25
C ALA A 187 -6.84 19.81 3.64
N ARG A 188 -7.51 20.61 4.49
CA ARG A 188 -8.92 20.43 4.85
C ARG A 188 -9.83 20.53 3.63
N THR A 189 -9.65 21.53 2.77
CA THR A 189 -10.46 21.72 1.56
C THR A 189 -10.31 20.51 0.63
N MET A 190 -9.09 20.01 0.42
CA MET A 190 -8.86 18.84 -0.41
C MET A 190 -9.53 17.56 0.14
N ILE A 191 -9.42 17.31 1.45
CA ILE A 191 -10.09 16.16 2.09
C ILE A 191 -11.60 16.27 1.96
N ARG A 192 -12.17 17.46 2.21
CA ARG A 192 -13.62 17.69 2.09
C ARG A 192 -14.09 17.54 0.65
N GLY A 193 -13.33 18.06 -0.31
CA GLY A 193 -13.65 17.92 -1.73
C GLY A 193 -13.58 16.46 -2.18
N TRP A 194 -12.65 15.65 -1.66
CA TRP A 194 -12.64 14.20 -1.90
C TRP A 194 -13.94 13.54 -1.43
N PHE A 195 -14.37 13.79 -0.19
CA PHE A 195 -15.62 13.24 0.34
C PHE A 195 -16.86 13.77 -0.38
N SER A 196 -16.82 14.99 -0.91
CA SER A 196 -17.90 15.54 -1.73
C SER A 196 -17.97 14.90 -3.12
N LYS A 197 -16.81 14.54 -3.71
CA LYS A 197 -16.75 13.88 -5.02
C LYS A 197 -17.21 12.42 -4.94
N TYR A 198 -16.87 11.74 -3.85
CA TYR A 198 -17.18 10.31 -3.62
C TYR A 198 -18.07 10.14 -2.38
N PRO A 199 -19.36 10.57 -2.43
CA PRO A 199 -20.25 10.59 -1.27
C PRO A 199 -20.63 9.20 -0.74
N GLY A 200 -20.75 8.19 -1.59
CA GLY A 200 -20.97 6.79 -1.20
C GLY A 200 -19.78 6.23 -0.43
N ALA A 201 -18.56 6.53 -0.89
CA ALA A 201 -17.33 6.16 -0.18
C ALA A 201 -17.22 6.89 1.16
N ALA A 202 -17.59 8.17 1.20
CA ALA A 202 -17.66 8.95 2.44
C ALA A 202 -18.65 8.33 3.44
N ALA A 203 -19.85 7.97 2.99
CA ALA A 203 -20.88 7.34 3.81
C ALA A 203 -20.41 5.98 4.35
N PHE A 204 -19.78 5.15 3.51
CA PHE A 204 -19.22 3.86 3.92
C PHE A 204 -18.11 4.00 4.96
N ILE A 205 -17.14 4.89 4.74
CA ILE A 205 -16.05 5.16 5.69
C ILE A 205 -16.63 5.63 7.03
N ASN A 206 -17.61 6.54 7.00
CA ASN A 206 -18.26 7.03 8.21
C ASN A 206 -19.04 5.92 8.92
N LYS A 207 -19.76 5.06 8.20
CA LYS A 207 -20.43 3.90 8.78
C LYS A 207 -19.44 3.00 9.54
N CYS A 208 -18.32 2.66 8.90
CA CYS A 208 -17.27 1.86 9.52
C CYS A 208 -16.66 2.56 10.75
N ARG A 209 -16.45 3.87 10.65
CA ARG A 209 -15.95 4.70 11.76
C ARG A 209 -16.90 4.70 12.97
N HIS A 210 -18.21 4.66 12.76
CA HIS A 210 -19.19 4.63 13.85
C HIS A 210 -19.40 3.24 14.45
N ALA A 211 -19.04 2.16 13.74
CA ALA A 211 -19.30 0.79 14.17
C ALA A 211 -18.83 0.47 15.60
N PRO A 212 -17.64 0.90 16.07
CA PRO A 212 -17.23 0.67 17.46
C PRO A 212 -18.15 1.35 18.49
N LEU A 213 -18.70 2.54 18.16
CA LEU A 213 -19.58 3.29 19.05
C LEU A 213 -20.98 2.67 19.16
N SER A 214 -21.44 2.05 18.07
CA SER A 214 -22.73 1.38 18.01
C SER A 214 -22.68 -0.10 18.38
N ASN A 215 -21.54 -0.60 18.87
CA ASN A 215 -21.28 -2.01 19.16
C ASN A 215 -21.63 -2.93 17.96
N GLN A 216 -21.31 -2.46 16.75
CA GLN A 216 -21.51 -3.22 15.50
C GLN A 216 -20.19 -3.82 15.06
N ASP A 217 -20.24 -5.08 14.64
CA ASP A 217 -19.12 -5.75 14.01
C ASP A 217 -19.07 -5.39 12.52
N ILE A 218 -17.86 -5.25 11.98
CA ILE A 218 -17.63 -5.09 10.54
C ILE A 218 -17.20 -6.43 9.97
N THR A 219 -17.86 -6.90 8.91
CA THR A 219 -17.53 -8.17 8.26
C THR A 219 -17.21 -7.93 6.79
N THR A 220 -16.09 -8.47 6.30
CA THR A 220 -15.72 -8.40 4.87
C THR A 220 -16.46 -9.45 4.05
N CYS A 221 -16.42 -9.34 2.71
CA CYS A 221 -16.96 -10.36 1.81
C CYS A 221 -16.29 -11.74 2.00
N PHE A 222 -15.02 -11.77 2.42
CA PHE A 222 -14.31 -13.00 2.80
C PHE A 222 -14.74 -13.59 4.14
N GLY A 223 -15.74 -12.98 4.82
CA GLY A 223 -16.25 -13.42 6.11
C GLY A 223 -15.39 -12.98 7.31
N ARG A 224 -14.33 -12.19 7.10
CA ARG A 224 -13.47 -11.71 8.19
C ARG A 224 -14.20 -10.67 9.01
N ARG A 225 -14.25 -10.88 10.33
CA ARG A 225 -14.98 -10.02 11.26
C ARG A 225 -14.04 -9.21 12.16
N LYS A 226 -14.25 -7.89 12.20
CA LYS A 226 -13.66 -6.97 13.17
C LYS A 226 -14.69 -6.51 14.18
N ARG A 227 -14.37 -6.72 15.46
CA ARG A 227 -15.17 -6.25 16.60
C ARG A 227 -14.64 -4.90 17.11
N GLY A 228 -15.54 -4.07 17.64
CA GLY A 228 -15.20 -2.76 18.21
C GLY A 228 -14.39 -2.83 19.52
N GLY A 229 -14.57 -3.89 20.30
CA GLY A 229 -13.92 -4.04 21.62
C GLY A 229 -14.49 -3.07 22.67
N ILE A 230 -13.73 -2.83 23.75
CA ILE A 230 -14.12 -1.89 24.81
C ILE A 230 -13.78 -0.46 24.36
N VAL A 231 -14.80 0.38 24.24
CA VAL A 231 -14.64 1.79 23.87
C VAL A 231 -14.46 2.65 25.11
N SER A 232 -13.41 3.47 25.12
CA SER A 232 -13.13 4.50 26.12
C SER A 232 -12.85 5.84 25.42
N ARG A 233 -12.88 6.96 26.17
CA ARG A 233 -12.59 8.28 25.60
C ARG A 233 -11.17 8.36 25.03
N GLU A 234 -10.23 7.63 25.64
CA GLU A 234 -8.82 7.61 25.28
C GLU A 234 -8.56 6.82 23.99
N ASN A 235 -9.26 5.70 23.79
CA ASN A 235 -9.04 4.82 22.64
C ASN A 235 -10.02 5.04 21.47
N MET A 236 -11.08 5.83 21.67
CA MET A 236 -12.15 6.03 20.70
C MET A 236 -11.63 6.40 19.31
N ARG A 237 -10.77 7.42 19.21
CA ARG A 237 -10.22 7.87 17.91
C ARG A 237 -9.40 6.78 17.22
N PHE A 238 -8.65 6.00 18.00
CA PHE A 238 -7.87 4.88 17.48
C PHE A 238 -8.79 3.79 16.92
N LEU A 239 -9.80 3.37 17.67
CA LEU A 239 -10.77 2.35 17.25
C LEU A 239 -11.56 2.79 16.02
N GLN A 240 -11.98 4.06 15.98
CA GLN A 240 -12.67 4.67 14.83
C GLN A 240 -11.82 4.61 13.55
N ASN A 241 -10.53 4.95 13.64
CA ASN A 241 -9.61 4.87 12.50
C ASN A 241 -9.32 3.42 12.10
N GLU A 242 -9.12 2.54 13.07
CA GLU A 242 -8.90 1.11 12.82
C GLU A 242 -10.12 0.48 12.14
N ALA A 243 -11.33 0.85 12.56
CA ALA A 243 -12.59 0.37 11.99
C ALA A 243 -12.84 0.92 10.58
N ALA A 244 -12.55 2.20 10.34
CA ALA A 244 -12.64 2.80 9.01
C ALA A 244 -11.69 2.13 8.00
N ASN A 245 -10.48 1.78 8.41
CA ASN A 245 -9.45 1.23 7.52
C ASN A 245 -9.59 -0.30 7.30
N PHE A 246 -10.22 -1.00 8.23
CA PHE A 246 -10.28 -2.47 8.24
C PHE A 246 -10.78 -3.10 6.94
N PRO A 247 -11.92 -2.69 6.34
CA PRO A 247 -12.55 -3.46 5.27
C PRO A 247 -11.67 -3.59 4.03
N HIS A 248 -11.19 -2.47 3.50
CA HIS A 248 -10.37 -2.45 2.29
C HIS A 248 -8.96 -2.99 2.53
N GLN A 249 -8.39 -2.80 3.73
CA GLN A 249 -7.08 -3.38 4.06
C GLN A 249 -7.13 -4.91 4.19
N SER A 250 -8.23 -5.43 4.74
CA SER A 250 -8.45 -6.87 4.84
C SER A 250 -8.65 -7.48 3.46
N ILE A 251 -9.54 -6.92 2.63
CA ILE A 251 -9.84 -7.44 1.29
C ILE A 251 -8.58 -7.52 0.42
N ALA A 252 -7.76 -6.46 0.38
CA ALA A 252 -6.50 -6.47 -0.37
C ALA A 252 -5.57 -7.63 0.07
N SER A 253 -5.48 -7.87 1.38
CA SER A 253 -4.70 -8.98 1.93
C SER A 253 -5.33 -10.34 1.64
N ASP A 254 -6.66 -10.45 1.76
CA ASP A 254 -7.38 -11.69 1.54
C ASP A 254 -7.27 -12.14 0.08
N ILE A 255 -7.40 -11.20 -0.88
CA ILE A 255 -7.19 -11.46 -2.31
C ILE A 255 -5.78 -12.03 -2.55
N THR A 256 -4.76 -11.35 -2.02
CA THR A 256 -3.36 -11.71 -2.18
C THR A 256 -3.06 -13.10 -1.60
N LEU A 257 -3.60 -13.40 -0.42
CA LEU A 257 -3.45 -14.71 0.22
C LEU A 257 -4.14 -15.81 -0.57
N HIS A 258 -5.38 -15.59 -1.02
CA HIS A 258 -6.11 -16.56 -1.82
C HIS A 258 -5.42 -16.82 -3.17
N ALA A 259 -4.95 -15.78 -3.85
CA ALA A 259 -4.17 -15.91 -5.08
C ALA A 259 -2.89 -16.73 -4.84
N GLY A 260 -2.13 -16.41 -3.78
CA GLY A 260 -0.94 -17.18 -3.41
C GLY A 260 -1.24 -18.65 -3.12
N ILE A 261 -2.34 -18.95 -2.42
CA ILE A 261 -2.76 -20.35 -2.14
C ILE A 261 -3.08 -21.08 -3.44
N ARG A 262 -3.84 -20.46 -4.36
CA ARG A 262 -4.23 -21.07 -5.64
C ARG A 262 -3.03 -21.29 -6.56
N CYS A 263 -2.10 -20.34 -6.61
CA CYS A 263 -0.91 -20.44 -7.43
C CYS A 263 0.19 -21.34 -6.83
N TRP A 264 0.17 -21.63 -5.53
CA TRP A 264 1.32 -22.26 -4.85
C TRP A 264 1.79 -23.57 -5.49
N ARG A 265 0.89 -24.52 -5.73
CA ARG A 265 1.24 -25.82 -6.34
C ARG A 265 1.61 -25.69 -7.82
N PRO A 266 0.84 -25.00 -8.68
CA PRO A 266 1.24 -24.76 -10.07
C PRO A 266 2.62 -24.09 -10.19
N LEU A 267 2.87 -23.01 -9.45
CA LEU A 267 4.16 -22.34 -9.43
C LEU A 267 5.29 -23.29 -9.01
N GLN A 268 5.08 -24.06 -7.95
CA GLN A 268 6.05 -25.04 -7.48
C GLN A 268 6.40 -26.08 -8.54
N SER A 269 5.42 -26.52 -9.35
CA SER A 269 5.64 -27.50 -10.43
C SER A 269 6.53 -26.96 -11.56
N MET A 270 6.58 -25.65 -11.74
CA MET A 270 7.49 -24.95 -12.67
C MET A 270 8.84 -24.59 -12.04
N GLY A 271 9.09 -25.00 -10.79
CA GLY A 271 10.28 -24.62 -10.05
C GLY A 271 10.23 -23.21 -9.45
N VAL A 272 9.11 -22.49 -9.55
CA VAL A 272 8.92 -21.17 -8.96
C VAL A 272 8.63 -21.29 -7.46
N ARG A 273 9.24 -20.41 -6.66
CA ARG A 273 9.07 -20.39 -5.20
C ARG A 273 8.49 -19.06 -4.77
N ILE A 274 7.35 -19.08 -4.09
CA ILE A 274 6.85 -17.90 -3.37
C ILE A 274 7.76 -17.70 -2.14
N VAL A 275 8.51 -16.60 -2.10
CA VAL A 275 9.50 -16.32 -1.04
C VAL A 275 9.03 -15.30 -0.02
N ASN A 276 8.07 -14.44 -0.38
CA ASN A 276 7.48 -13.47 0.54
C ASN A 276 6.06 -13.06 0.08
N LEU A 277 5.24 -12.68 1.04
CA LEU A 277 3.90 -12.11 0.83
C LEU A 277 3.91 -10.75 1.52
N ILE A 278 3.96 -9.64 0.79
CA ILE A 278 4.13 -8.30 1.36
C ILE A 278 2.84 -7.50 1.16
N HIS A 279 1.99 -7.45 2.19
CA HIS A 279 0.66 -6.82 2.13
C HIS A 279 -0.18 -7.34 0.94
N ASP A 280 -0.17 -6.61 -0.16
CA ASP A 280 -0.91 -6.81 -1.41
C ASP A 280 -0.04 -7.34 -2.58
N ALA A 281 1.22 -7.70 -2.30
CA ALA A 281 2.18 -8.22 -3.27
C ALA A 281 2.69 -9.65 -2.97
N LEU A 282 2.96 -10.40 -4.03
CA LEU A 282 3.65 -11.69 -4.02
C LEU A 282 5.08 -11.53 -4.55
N LEU A 283 6.08 -11.88 -3.74
CA LEU A 283 7.47 -11.95 -4.19
C LEU A 283 7.86 -13.41 -4.38
N MET A 284 8.43 -13.71 -5.54
CA MET A 284 8.78 -15.05 -5.99
C MET A 284 10.24 -15.11 -6.44
N GLU A 285 10.89 -16.26 -6.26
CA GLU A 285 12.07 -16.66 -7.01
C GLU A 285 11.62 -17.52 -8.20
N VAL A 286 11.97 -17.07 -9.40
CA VAL A 286 11.60 -17.69 -10.67
C VAL A 286 12.85 -18.20 -11.39
N PRO A 287 12.89 -19.45 -11.88
CA PRO A 287 14.04 -19.95 -12.65
C PRO A 287 14.29 -19.12 -13.91
N ILE A 288 15.56 -18.78 -14.15
CA ILE A 288 15.97 -18.09 -15.37
C ILE A 288 15.96 -19.09 -16.53
N THR A 289 15.27 -18.73 -17.60
CA THR A 289 15.19 -19.51 -18.86
C THR A 289 15.60 -18.63 -20.03
N SER A 290 16.10 -19.23 -21.11
CA SER A 290 16.67 -18.49 -22.26
C SER A 290 15.67 -17.55 -22.96
N ASP A 291 14.39 -17.94 -22.97
CA ASP A 291 13.26 -17.20 -23.53
C ASP A 291 12.42 -16.47 -22.47
N ASN A 292 12.73 -16.68 -21.19
CA ASN A 292 12.00 -16.15 -20.04
C ASN A 292 10.53 -16.62 -19.92
N HIS A 293 10.15 -17.75 -20.52
CA HIS A 293 8.75 -18.20 -20.51
C HIS A 293 8.21 -18.43 -19.09
N ILE A 294 9.01 -18.97 -18.17
CA ILE A 294 8.59 -19.22 -16.79
C ILE A 294 8.26 -17.91 -16.06
N ARG A 295 9.01 -16.83 -16.34
CA ARG A 295 8.70 -15.50 -15.78
C ARG A 295 7.33 -15.01 -16.26
N HIS A 296 7.09 -15.06 -17.57
CA HIS A 296 5.80 -14.64 -18.14
C HIS A 296 4.66 -15.46 -17.52
N GLU A 297 4.78 -16.79 -17.52
CA GLU A 297 3.75 -17.69 -17.00
C GLU A 297 3.47 -17.47 -15.51
N ALA A 298 4.51 -17.27 -14.69
CA ALA A 298 4.34 -16.97 -13.26
C ALA A 298 3.61 -15.64 -13.02
N ILE A 299 3.97 -14.58 -13.75
CA ILE A 299 3.32 -13.26 -13.62
C ILE A 299 1.86 -13.35 -14.05
N VAL A 300 1.60 -13.93 -15.23
CA VAL A 300 0.25 -14.08 -15.79
C VAL A 300 -0.64 -14.92 -14.87
N MET A 301 -0.13 -16.03 -14.35
CA MET A 301 -0.87 -16.91 -13.44
C MET A 301 -1.28 -16.17 -12.15
N VAL A 302 -0.34 -15.49 -11.49
CA VAL A 302 -0.64 -14.75 -10.26
C VAL A 302 -1.61 -13.61 -10.51
N ALA A 303 -1.41 -12.84 -11.58
CA ALA A 303 -2.29 -11.73 -11.93
C ALA A 303 -3.71 -12.19 -12.31
N LYS A 304 -3.84 -13.32 -13.02
CA LYS A 304 -5.13 -13.94 -13.34
C LYS A 304 -5.87 -14.34 -12.05
N GLU A 305 -5.18 -14.98 -11.10
CA GLU A 305 -5.80 -15.33 -9.81
C GLU A 305 -6.14 -14.10 -8.96
N MET A 306 -5.25 -13.10 -8.90
CA MET A 306 -5.52 -11.82 -8.22
C MET A 306 -6.75 -11.09 -8.78
N ARG A 307 -7.02 -11.23 -10.08
CA ARG A 307 -8.23 -10.69 -10.74
C ARG A 307 -9.46 -11.58 -10.53
N GLN A 308 -9.28 -12.90 -10.50
CA GLN A 308 -10.38 -13.86 -10.40
C GLN A 308 -10.92 -14.03 -8.97
N VAL A 309 -10.06 -14.02 -7.96
CA VAL A 309 -10.45 -14.19 -6.55
C VAL A 309 -11.55 -13.20 -6.13
N PRO A 310 -11.46 -11.89 -6.37
CA PRO A 310 -12.54 -10.96 -6.03
C PRO A 310 -13.89 -11.34 -6.67
N ILE A 311 -13.87 -11.78 -7.93
CA ILE A 311 -15.06 -12.17 -8.70
C ILE A 311 -15.73 -13.38 -8.05
N ASP A 312 -14.95 -14.40 -7.69
CA ASP A 312 -15.45 -15.61 -7.03
C ASP A 312 -16.10 -15.31 -5.67
N TRP A 313 -15.70 -14.21 -5.03
CA TRP A 313 -16.23 -13.72 -3.75
C TRP A 313 -17.27 -12.60 -3.93
N GLY A 314 -17.80 -12.43 -5.14
CA GLY A 314 -18.92 -11.53 -5.44
C GLY A 314 -18.54 -10.06 -5.66
N ILE A 315 -17.25 -9.72 -5.73
CA ILE A 315 -16.79 -8.39 -6.11
C ILE A 315 -16.62 -8.34 -7.64
N THR A 316 -17.69 -8.01 -8.35
CA THR A 316 -17.73 -8.00 -9.83
C THR A 316 -17.74 -6.59 -10.43
N GLN A 317 -18.06 -5.59 -9.64
CA GLN A 317 -18.24 -4.19 -10.08
C GLN A 317 -16.94 -3.43 -10.37
N VAL A 318 -15.80 -3.91 -9.86
CA VAL A 318 -14.47 -3.29 -9.99
C VAL A 318 -13.47 -4.36 -10.41
N PRO A 319 -12.76 -4.18 -11.54
CA PRO A 319 -11.68 -5.09 -11.89
C PRO A 319 -10.51 -4.89 -10.94
N PHE A 320 -9.96 -5.96 -10.38
CA PHE A 320 -8.67 -5.92 -9.69
C PHE A 320 -7.57 -6.25 -10.70
N ILE A 321 -6.57 -5.37 -10.78
CA ILE A 321 -5.43 -5.55 -11.68
C ILE A 321 -4.16 -5.58 -10.84
N ALA A 322 -3.28 -6.50 -11.16
CA ALA A 322 -1.91 -6.59 -10.70
C ALA A 322 -0.91 -6.04 -11.73
N GLU A 323 0.22 -5.56 -11.22
CA GLU A 323 1.40 -5.12 -11.96
C GLU A 323 2.57 -6.06 -11.61
N GLY A 324 3.37 -6.41 -12.61
CA GLY A 324 4.55 -7.27 -12.42
C GLY A 324 5.84 -6.47 -12.48
N GLU A 325 6.81 -6.83 -11.65
CA GLU A 325 8.19 -6.34 -11.71
C GLU A 325 9.17 -7.52 -11.58
N TYR A 326 10.36 -7.40 -12.18
CA TYR A 326 11.35 -8.48 -12.14
C TYR A 326 12.80 -7.99 -12.12
N GLY A 327 13.70 -8.83 -11.63
CA GLY A 327 15.14 -8.57 -11.66
C GLY A 327 15.93 -9.33 -10.61
N HIS A 328 17.25 -9.15 -10.61
CA HIS A 328 18.13 -9.88 -9.69
C HIS A 328 18.07 -9.35 -8.24
N ARG A 329 17.81 -8.05 -8.05
CA ARG A 329 17.79 -7.36 -6.75
C ARG A 329 16.41 -6.77 -6.51
N TRP A 330 15.85 -7.00 -5.32
CA TRP A 330 14.52 -6.50 -4.98
C TRP A 330 14.44 -4.97 -4.97
N GLY A 331 15.52 -4.27 -4.62
CA GLY A 331 15.56 -2.80 -4.62
C GLY A 331 15.61 -2.15 -6.01
N THR A 332 15.80 -2.95 -7.07
CA THR A 332 15.99 -2.45 -8.44
C THR A 332 15.24 -3.32 -9.47
N LEU A 333 14.07 -3.83 -9.10
CA LEU A 333 13.21 -4.53 -10.04
C LEU A 333 12.80 -3.58 -11.18
N LYS A 334 12.56 -4.15 -12.35
CA LYS A 334 12.11 -3.43 -13.55
C LYS A 334 10.66 -3.79 -13.81
N ALA A 335 9.87 -2.79 -14.21
CA ALA A 335 8.49 -3.01 -14.61
C ALA A 335 8.40 -4.01 -15.76
N TYR A 336 7.51 -4.98 -15.62
CA TYR A 336 7.16 -5.92 -16.66
C TYR A 336 6.15 -5.27 -17.62
N LYS A 337 6.47 -5.26 -18.92
CA LYS A 337 5.76 -4.45 -19.93
C LYS A 337 4.89 -5.26 -20.89
N GLU A 338 4.97 -6.58 -20.84
CA GLU A 338 4.15 -7.45 -21.70
C GLU A 338 2.71 -7.52 -21.15
N ASN A 339 1.77 -7.93 -22.00
CA ASN A 339 0.37 -8.00 -21.61
C ASN A 339 0.14 -9.17 -20.65
N ILE A 340 -0.32 -8.85 -19.44
CA ILE A 340 -0.56 -9.82 -18.36
C ILE A 340 -1.96 -10.46 -18.48
N TYR A 341 -2.89 -9.80 -19.18
CA TYR A 341 -4.32 -10.19 -19.26
C TYR A 341 -4.77 -10.63 -20.64
N GLU A 342 -3.84 -10.96 -21.54
CA GLU A 342 -4.15 -11.64 -22.80
C GLU A 342 -4.67 -13.07 -22.58
#